data_AF-A0A7S1D0P0-F1
#
_entry.id   AF-A0A7S1D0P0-F1
#
_cell.length_a   1.000
_cell.length_b   1.000
_cell.length_c   1.000
_cell.angle_alpha   90.00
_cell.angle_beta   90.00
_cell.angle_gamma   90.00
#
_symmetry.space_group_name_H-M   'P 1'
#
loop_
_entity.id
_entity.type
_entity.pdbx_description
1 polymer ?
#
loop_
_entity_poly.entity_id
_entity_poly.type
_entity_poly.pdbx_seq_one_letter_code
_entity_poly.pdbx_strand_id
1 'polypeptide(L)'
;MAPVMAGQLLLGGAKYTLREYVQVAAIIGGTAIVSMGKKKKGSSTSSGLGVFFIVLSLLLDGVTAGFQKRLKAETAKVGVKPKPYDFMYWTNLFMCLTAIVIAVPLGEFQSGFTFCTSNPEILTKIIKFALCSAVGQSFIFFTIANFDPLVLSTITTTRKIFSVLLSIFLKGHSLSLMGWSGIGLASSGILSELQAKSAKHKGKTT
;
A
#
# COMPACT_ATOMS: atom_id res chain seq x y z
N MET A 1 -3.33 -6.07 0.60
CA MET A 1 -3.35 -7.05 -0.51
C MET A 1 -4.76 -7.55 -0.79
N ALA A 2 -5.47 -8.18 0.17
CA ALA A 2 -6.82 -8.70 -0.07
C ALA A 2 -7.84 -7.67 -0.60
N PRO A 3 -8.02 -6.47 0.01
CA PRO A 3 -8.98 -5.48 -0.49
C PRO A 3 -8.62 -4.94 -1.89
N VAL A 4 -7.33 -4.74 -2.14
CA VAL A 4 -6.79 -4.35 -3.45
C VAL A 4 -7.06 -5.40 -4.52
N MET A 5 -6.83 -6.68 -4.19
CA MET A 5 -7.12 -7.79 -5.10
C MET A 5 -8.63 -7.91 -5.36
N ALA A 6 -9.47 -7.78 -4.33
CA ALA A 6 -10.92 -7.80 -4.47
C ALA A 6 -11.44 -6.62 -5.31
N GLY A 7 -10.96 -5.40 -5.08
CA GLY A 7 -11.33 -4.23 -5.87
C GLY A 7 -10.89 -4.35 -7.33
N GLN A 8 -9.71 -4.91 -7.60
CA GLN A 8 -9.25 -5.18 -8.96
C GLN A 8 -10.07 -6.28 -9.66
N LEU A 9 -10.52 -7.30 -8.94
CA LEU A 9 -11.39 -8.36 -9.45
C LEU A 9 -12.79 -7.82 -9.77
N LEU A 10 -13.41 -7.11 -8.83
CA LEU A 10 -14.81 -6.67 -8.91
C LEU A 10 -15.01 -5.43 -9.79
N LEU A 11 -14.11 -4.44 -9.70
CA LEU A 11 -14.26 -3.15 -10.40
C LEU A 11 -13.29 -2.98 -11.56
N GLY A 12 -12.13 -3.64 -11.48
CA GLY A 12 -11.07 -3.58 -12.49
C GLY A 12 -11.15 -4.67 -13.57
N GLY A 13 -12.07 -5.62 -13.46
CA GLY A 13 -12.23 -6.74 -14.41
C GLY A 13 -11.03 -7.70 -14.46
N ALA A 14 -10.17 -7.70 -13.43
CA ALA A 14 -9.01 -8.56 -13.37
C ALA A 14 -9.41 -10.02 -13.13
N LYS A 15 -8.79 -10.98 -13.82
CA LYS A 15 -8.91 -12.40 -13.48
C LYS A 15 -7.64 -12.88 -12.78
N TYR A 16 -7.80 -13.48 -11.62
CA TYR A 16 -6.70 -14.07 -10.84
C TYR A 16 -6.79 -15.59 -10.86
N THR A 17 -5.63 -16.24 -10.96
CA THR A 17 -5.45 -17.68 -10.88
C THR A 17 -5.54 -18.16 -9.44
N LEU A 18 -5.89 -19.44 -9.24
CA LEU A 18 -5.96 -20.04 -7.89
C LEU A 18 -4.65 -19.87 -7.10
N ARG A 19 -3.50 -19.90 -7.80
CA ARG A 19 -2.19 -19.67 -7.20
C ARG A 19 -2.04 -18.28 -6.61
N GLU A 20 -2.54 -17.24 -7.28
CA GLU A 20 -2.47 -15.85 -6.79
C GLU A 20 -3.30 -15.66 -5.51
N TYR A 21 -4.45 -16.34 -5.39
CA TYR A 21 -5.24 -16.34 -4.15
C TYR A 21 -4.52 -17.02 -2.99
N VAL A 22 -3.92 -18.19 -3.24
CA VAL A 22 -3.16 -18.93 -2.22
C VAL A 22 -1.94 -18.13 -1.74
N GLN A 23 -1.25 -17.44 -2.65
CA GLN A 23 -0.11 -16.57 -2.32
C GLN A 23 -0.53 -15.41 -1.42
N VAL A 24 -1.62 -14.71 -1.75
CA VAL A 24 -2.12 -13.63 -0.91
C VAL A 24 -2.62 -14.13 0.44
N ALA A 25 -3.29 -15.29 0.48
CA ALA A 25 -3.70 -15.91 1.74
C ALA A 25 -2.48 -16.26 2.61
N ALA A 26 -1.41 -16.81 2.02
CA ALA A 26 -0.17 -17.07 2.74
C ALA A 26 0.45 -15.78 3.28
N ILE A 27 0.55 -14.72 2.48
CA ILE A 27 1.12 -13.45 2.95
C ILE A 27 0.30 -12.84 4.11
N ILE A 28 -1.03 -12.87 4.01
CA ILE A 28 -1.93 -12.37 5.07
C ILE A 28 -1.81 -13.22 6.33
N GLY A 29 -1.86 -14.55 6.20
CA GLY A 29 -1.71 -15.47 7.32
C GLY A 29 -0.36 -15.31 8.02
N GLY A 30 0.73 -15.26 7.26
CA GLY A 30 2.08 -15.10 7.82
C GLY A 30 2.27 -13.77 8.54
N THR A 31 1.79 -12.67 7.95
CA THR A 31 1.86 -11.35 8.60
C THR A 31 0.95 -11.25 9.84
N ALA A 32 -0.21 -11.91 9.85
CA ALA A 32 -1.07 -12.00 11.03
C ALA A 32 -0.39 -12.79 12.17
N ILE A 33 0.21 -13.94 11.86
CA ILE A 33 0.97 -14.75 12.82
C ILE A 33 2.13 -13.94 13.42
N VAL A 34 2.87 -13.19 12.61
CA VAL A 34 3.94 -12.29 13.08
C VAL A 34 3.41 -11.20 14.00
N SER A 35 2.23 -10.65 13.71
CA SER A 35 1.59 -9.63 14.53
C SER A 35 1.17 -10.17 15.90
N MET A 36 0.60 -11.38 15.92
CA MET A 36 0.19 -12.07 17.15
C MET A 36 1.39 -12.54 18.00
N GLY A 37 2.52 -12.87 17.37
CA GLY A 37 3.74 -13.29 18.05
C GLY A 37 4.50 -12.17 18.78
N LYS A 38 4.14 -10.90 18.57
CA LYS A 38 4.70 -9.78 19.32
C LYS A 38 4.02 -9.66 20.68
N LYS A 39 4.78 -9.74 21.79
CA LYS A 39 4.29 -9.41 23.14
C LYS A 39 3.66 -8.00 23.11
N LYS A 40 2.37 -7.90 23.42
CA LYS A 40 1.65 -6.62 23.57
C LYS A 40 2.32 -5.80 24.68
N LYS A 41 3.13 -4.80 24.32
CA LYS A 41 3.57 -3.76 25.25
C LYS A 41 2.51 -2.65 25.24
N GLY A 42 1.69 -2.60 26.28
CA GLY A 42 0.75 -1.50 26.55
C GLY A 42 -0.73 -1.89 26.48
N SER A 43 -1.51 -1.27 27.36
CA SER A 43 -2.98 -1.31 27.40
C SER A 43 -3.55 -0.63 26.15
N SER A 44 -3.57 -1.36 25.04
CA SER A 44 -4.19 -0.89 23.81
C SER A 44 -5.71 -1.04 23.94
N THR A 45 -6.40 0.05 24.27
CA THR A 45 -7.86 0.14 24.10
C THR A 45 -8.14 0.03 22.60
N SER A 46 -8.38 -1.18 22.10
CA SER A 46 -8.81 -1.40 20.73
C SER A 46 -10.26 -0.92 20.62
N SER A 47 -10.43 0.39 20.40
CA SER A 47 -11.74 0.97 20.13
C SER A 47 -12.30 0.32 18.86
N GLY A 48 -13.49 -0.30 18.94
CA GLY A 48 -14.13 -0.94 17.79
C GLY A 48 -14.30 0.01 16.61
N LEU A 49 -14.44 1.31 16.90
CA LEU A 49 -14.47 2.40 15.94
C LEU A 49 -13.14 2.58 15.19
N GLY A 50 -11.99 2.38 15.85
CA GLY A 50 -10.68 2.38 15.19
C GLY A 50 -10.49 1.19 14.24
N VAL A 51 -10.96 0.00 14.64
CA VAL A 51 -10.95 -1.18 13.76
C VAL A 51 -11.87 -0.95 12.56
N PHE A 52 -13.06 -0.39 12.78
CA PHE A 52 -13.99 -0.03 11.71
C PHE A 52 -13.36 0.93 10.71
N PHE A 53 -12.70 2.02 11.16
CA PHE A 53 -12.03 2.96 10.27
C PHE A 53 -10.89 2.33 9.47
N ILE A 54 -10.11 1.42 10.07
CA ILE A 54 -9.05 0.69 9.35
C ILE A 54 -9.64 -0.21 8.27
N VAL A 55 -10.72 -0.95 8.57
CA VAL A 55 -11.38 -1.81 7.58
C VAL A 55 -11.94 -0.96 6.45
N LEU A 56 -12.62 0.14 6.78
CA LEU A 56 -13.18 1.05 5.79
C LEU A 56 -12.08 1.67 4.91
N SER A 57 -10.98 2.15 5.49
CA SER A 57 -9.87 2.73 4.71
C SER A 57 -9.27 1.71 3.76
N LEU A 58 -9.10 0.46 4.21
CA LEU A 58 -8.57 -0.63 3.38
C LEU A 58 -9.53 -1.01 2.23
N LEU A 59 -10.85 -0.95 2.46
CA LEU A 59 -11.85 -1.17 1.40
C LEU A 59 -11.79 -0.06 0.34
N LEU A 60 -11.70 1.21 0.77
CA LEU A 60 -11.57 2.36 -0.13
C LEU A 60 -10.27 2.31 -0.94
N ASP A 61 -9.16 1.88 -0.35
CA ASP A 61 -7.91 1.60 -1.08
C ASP A 61 -8.12 0.54 -2.17
N GLY A 62 -8.91 -0.49 -1.86
CA GLY A 62 -9.28 -1.54 -2.79
C GLY A 62 -10.07 -1.04 -3.98
N VAL A 63 -11.12 -0.25 -3.70
CA VAL A 63 -11.96 0.40 -4.71
C VAL A 63 -11.12 1.28 -5.62
N THR A 64 -10.24 2.11 -5.03
CA THR A 64 -9.34 2.99 -5.77
C THR A 64 -8.42 2.19 -6.69
N ALA A 65 -7.79 1.11 -6.20
CA ALA A 65 -6.94 0.27 -7.03
C ALA A 65 -7.68 -0.41 -8.19
N GLY A 66 -8.96 -0.75 -8.00
CA GLY A 66 -9.84 -1.25 -9.06
C GLY A 66 -10.09 -0.20 -10.14
N PHE A 67 -10.43 1.03 -9.76
CA PHE A 67 -10.60 2.15 -10.68
C PHE A 67 -9.31 2.51 -11.42
N GLN A 68 -8.17 2.54 -10.73
CA GLN A 68 -6.86 2.78 -11.36
C GLN A 68 -6.56 1.76 -12.47
N LYS A 69 -6.87 0.49 -12.23
CA LYS A 69 -6.69 -0.58 -13.23
C LYS A 69 -7.66 -0.43 -14.41
N ARG A 70 -8.93 -0.17 -14.14
CA ARG A 70 -9.94 0.05 -15.19
C ARG A 70 -9.59 1.24 -16.06
N LEU A 71 -9.23 2.38 -15.45
CA LEU A 71 -8.81 3.58 -16.16
C LEU A 71 -7.63 3.27 -17.08
N LYS A 72 -6.58 2.62 -16.57
CA LYS A 72 -5.43 2.21 -17.38
C LYS A 72 -5.83 1.33 -18.58
N ALA A 73 -6.76 0.40 -18.38
CA ALA A 73 -7.25 -0.47 -19.45
C ALA A 73 -8.07 0.30 -20.51
N GLU A 74 -8.96 1.20 -20.10
CA GLU A 74 -9.75 2.03 -21.01
C GLU A 74 -8.87 3.03 -21.77
N THR A 75 -7.92 3.69 -21.12
CA THR A 75 -7.00 4.62 -21.79
C THR A 75 -6.14 3.90 -22.85
N ALA A 76 -5.71 2.67 -22.55
CA ALA A 76 -4.96 1.84 -23.52
C ALA A 76 -5.79 1.44 -24.76
N LYS A 77 -7.12 1.27 -24.64
CA LYS A 77 -8.01 0.98 -25.79
C LYS A 77 -8.14 2.17 -26.74
N VAL A 78 -8.04 3.39 -26.21
CA VAL A 78 -8.09 4.65 -26.98
C VAL A 78 -6.73 4.99 -27.60
N GLY A 79 -5.72 4.12 -27.47
CA GLY A 79 -4.38 4.32 -28.03
C GLY A 79 -3.52 5.31 -27.24
N VAL A 80 -4.03 5.86 -26.15
CA VAL A 80 -3.28 6.76 -25.27
C VAL A 80 -2.60 5.90 -24.21
N LYS A 81 -1.26 5.91 -24.16
CA LYS A 81 -0.55 5.40 -22.98
C LYS A 81 -0.60 6.49 -21.92
N PRO A 82 -1.28 6.28 -20.77
CA PRO A 82 -1.27 7.28 -19.71
C PRO A 82 0.17 7.50 -19.26
N LYS A 83 0.70 8.71 -19.48
CA LYS A 83 2.03 9.05 -19.01
C LYS A 83 2.01 8.97 -17.47
N PRO A 84 3.01 8.32 -16.84
CA PRO A 84 3.02 8.12 -15.39
C PRO A 84 2.87 9.44 -14.60
N TYR A 85 3.49 10.51 -15.10
CA TYR A 85 3.48 11.83 -14.48
C TYR A 85 2.14 12.57 -14.63
N ASP A 86 1.47 12.44 -15.79
CA ASP A 86 0.12 13.02 -15.96
C ASP A 86 -0.87 12.33 -15.03
N PHE A 87 -0.78 11.00 -14.92
CA PHE A 87 -1.60 10.23 -14.02
C PHE A 87 -1.37 10.60 -12.55
N MET A 88 -0.11 10.78 -12.15
CA MET A 88 0.28 11.25 -10.81
C MET A 88 -0.21 12.67 -10.51
N TYR A 89 -0.06 13.59 -11.46
CA TYR A 89 -0.48 14.98 -11.30
C TYR A 89 -1.98 15.08 -11.04
N TRP A 90 -2.79 14.44 -11.90
CA TRP A 90 -4.25 14.50 -11.77
C TRP A 90 -4.74 13.85 -10.48
N THR A 91 -4.22 12.68 -10.11
CA THR A 91 -4.62 12.03 -8.85
C THR A 91 -4.22 12.85 -7.62
N ASN A 92 -3.02 13.42 -7.58
CA ASN A 92 -2.58 14.27 -6.47
C ASN A 92 -3.37 15.58 -6.41
N LEU A 93 -3.71 16.17 -7.55
CA LEU A 93 -4.52 17.39 -7.62
C LEU A 93 -5.91 17.15 -7.03
N PHE A 94 -6.61 16.10 -7.48
CA PHE A 94 -7.93 15.77 -6.95
C PHE A 94 -7.88 15.39 -5.46
N MET A 95 -6.87 14.63 -5.02
CA MET A 95 -6.67 14.35 -3.59
C MET A 95 -6.48 15.63 -2.76
N CYS A 96 -5.72 16.61 -3.27
CA CYS A 96 -5.52 17.90 -2.62
C CYS A 96 -6.84 18.68 -2.52
N LEU A 97 -7.60 18.76 -3.62
CA LEU A 97 -8.90 19.44 -3.65
C LEU A 97 -9.87 18.80 -2.66
N THR A 98 -9.99 17.46 -2.65
CA THR A 98 -10.87 16.77 -1.70
C THR A 98 -10.42 17.00 -0.25
N ALA A 99 -9.10 17.01 0.01
CA ALA A 99 -8.58 17.31 1.34
C ALA A 99 -8.95 18.73 1.81
N ILE A 100 -8.85 19.73 0.94
CA ILE A 100 -9.24 21.12 1.26
C ILE A 100 -10.75 21.21 1.52
N VAL A 101 -11.58 20.61 0.66
CA VAL A 101 -13.05 20.63 0.81
C VAL A 101 -13.50 19.99 2.12
N ILE A 102 -12.77 19.00 2.63
CA ILE A 102 -13.06 18.37 3.93
C ILE A 102 -12.47 19.19 5.09
N ALA A 103 -11.23 19.66 4.97
CA ALA A 103 -10.51 20.31 6.08
C ALA A 103 -11.00 21.73 6.39
N VAL A 104 -11.52 22.47 5.41
CA VAL A 104 -12.00 23.84 5.60
C VAL A 104 -13.28 23.90 6.46
N PRO A 105 -14.35 23.13 6.18
CA PRO A 105 -15.55 23.11 7.02
C PRO A 105 -15.30 22.59 8.44
N LEU A 106 -14.32 21.69 8.61
CA LEU A 106 -13.94 21.13 9.91
C LEU A 106 -13.09 22.11 10.75
N GLY A 107 -12.64 23.24 10.18
CA GLY A 107 -11.77 24.22 10.86
C GLY A 107 -10.33 23.74 11.09
N GLU A 108 -10.00 22.52 10.65
CA GLU A 108 -8.68 21.89 10.84
C GLU A 108 -7.59 22.60 10.03
N PHE A 109 -7.94 23.20 8.89
CA PHE A 109 -6.98 23.92 8.06
C PHE A 109 -6.38 25.12 8.82
N GLN A 110 -7.23 25.93 9.45
CA GLN A 110 -6.78 27.12 10.17
C GLN A 110 -5.99 26.73 11.43
N SER A 111 -6.48 25.75 12.18
CA SER A 111 -5.79 25.22 13.37
C SER A 111 -4.41 24.64 13.02
N GLY A 112 -4.33 23.83 11.96
CA GLY A 112 -3.09 23.24 11.48
C GLY A 112 -2.10 24.29 10.97
N PHE A 113 -2.58 25.33 10.28
CA PHE A 113 -1.74 26.43 9.82
C PHE A 113 -1.15 27.23 10.99
N THR A 114 -1.98 27.61 11.96
CA THR A 114 -1.52 28.30 13.18
C THR A 114 -0.53 27.46 13.98
N PHE A 115 -0.73 26.14 14.04
CA PHE A 115 0.22 25.23 14.68
C PHE A 115 1.58 25.19 13.97
N CYS A 116 1.57 25.18 12.63
CA CYS A 116 2.80 25.18 11.82
C CYS A 116 3.56 26.50 11.91
N THR A 117 2.87 27.64 11.96
CA THR A 117 3.51 28.96 12.13
C THR A 117 4.07 29.15 13.53
N SER A 118 3.41 28.59 14.55
CA SER A 118 3.90 28.60 15.94
C SER A 118 5.10 27.67 16.17
N ASN A 119 5.32 26.67 15.30
CA ASN A 119 6.37 25.67 15.42
C ASN A 119 7.16 25.50 14.09
N PRO A 120 8.05 26.43 13.74
CA PRO A 120 8.76 26.42 12.46
C PRO A 120 9.67 25.20 12.26
N GLU A 121 10.14 24.57 13.35
CA GLU A 121 10.89 23.31 13.26
C GLU A 121 10.02 22.19 12.67
N ILE A 122 8.75 22.09 13.07
CA ILE A 122 7.80 21.09 12.56
C ILE A 122 7.54 21.32 11.08
N LEU A 123 7.36 22.57 10.67
CA LEU A 123 7.19 22.92 9.25
C LEU A 123 8.36 22.42 8.40
N THR A 124 9.60 22.59 8.89
CA THR A 124 10.79 22.08 8.21
C THR A 124 10.79 20.55 8.09
N LYS A 125 10.34 19.83 9.13
CA LYS A 125 10.20 18.37 9.09
C LYS A 125 9.11 17.94 8.09
N ILE A 126 7.97 18.65 8.06
CA ILE A 126 6.86 18.40 7.12
C ILE A 126 7.35 18.59 5.68
N ILE A 127 8.06 19.67 5.37
CA ILE A 127 8.57 19.92 4.02
C ILE A 127 9.55 18.83 3.59
N LYS A 128 10.50 18.45 4.46
CA LYS A 128 11.44 17.36 4.17
C LYS A 128 10.72 16.03 3.94
N PHE A 129 9.71 15.74 4.76
CA PHE A 129 8.86 14.55 4.61
C PHE A 129 8.08 14.59 3.28
N ALA A 130 7.50 15.74 2.93
CA ALA A 130 6.75 15.92 1.69
C ALA A 130 7.64 15.77 0.44
N LEU A 131 8.84 16.33 0.45
CA LEU A 131 9.81 16.15 -0.65
C LEU A 131 10.22 14.69 -0.82
N CYS A 132 10.54 14.00 0.27
CA CYS A 132 10.86 12.57 0.25
C CYS A 132 9.65 11.75 -0.24
N SER A 133 8.44 12.10 0.20
CA SER A 133 7.19 11.47 -0.22
C SER A 133 6.93 11.69 -1.71
N ALA A 134 7.17 12.89 -2.26
CA ALA A 134 7.00 13.20 -3.68
C ALA A 134 7.93 12.36 -4.57
N VAL A 135 9.19 12.20 -4.15
CA VAL A 135 10.15 11.30 -4.81
C VAL A 135 9.63 9.86 -4.75
N GLY A 136 9.18 9.39 -3.58
CA GLY A 136 8.59 8.05 -3.42
C GLY A 136 7.36 7.82 -4.31
N GLN A 137 6.46 8.79 -4.37
CA GLN A 137 5.26 8.77 -5.21
C GLN A 137 5.61 8.66 -6.70
N SER A 138 6.67 9.33 -7.15
CA SER A 138 7.15 9.22 -8.54
C SER A 138 7.47 7.76 -8.90
N PHE A 139 8.14 7.03 -8.02
CA PHE A 139 8.41 5.59 -8.22
C PHE A 139 7.15 4.72 -8.15
N ILE A 140 6.20 5.08 -7.29
CA ILE A 140 4.91 4.38 -7.17
C ILE A 140 4.14 4.47 -8.49
N PHE A 141 3.94 5.69 -9.00
CA PHE A 141 3.21 5.93 -10.24
C PHE A 141 3.95 5.38 -11.47
N PHE A 142 5.28 5.49 -11.50
CA PHE A 142 6.10 4.82 -12.51
C PHE A 142 5.87 3.31 -12.51
N THR A 143 5.81 2.67 -11.34
CA THR A 143 5.55 1.23 -11.22
C THR A 143 4.13 0.86 -11.67
N ILE A 144 3.11 1.62 -11.28
CA ILE A 144 1.72 1.38 -11.70
C ILE A 144 1.59 1.48 -13.21
N ALA A 145 2.17 2.51 -13.81
CA ALA A 145 2.11 2.76 -15.25
C ALA A 145 2.78 1.63 -16.06
N ASN A 146 3.92 1.12 -15.60
CA ASN A 146 4.68 0.10 -16.33
C ASN A 146 4.34 -1.36 -15.98
N PHE A 147 4.04 -1.67 -14.70
CA PHE A 147 4.01 -3.05 -14.18
C PHE A 147 2.73 -3.47 -13.43
N ASP A 148 1.66 -2.64 -13.50
CA ASP A 148 0.37 -2.84 -12.80
C ASP A 148 0.38 -2.58 -11.28
N PRO A 149 -0.77 -2.16 -10.68
CA PRO A 149 -0.85 -1.88 -9.25
C PRO A 149 -0.64 -3.11 -8.36
N LEU A 150 -0.83 -4.33 -8.88
CA LEU A 150 -0.57 -5.54 -8.11
C LEU A 150 0.94 -5.73 -7.82
N VAL A 151 1.83 -5.39 -8.78
CA VAL A 151 3.29 -5.46 -8.56
C VAL A 151 3.73 -4.45 -7.51
N LEU A 152 3.15 -3.24 -7.53
CA LEU A 152 3.35 -2.26 -6.47
C LEU A 152 2.95 -2.82 -5.09
N SER A 153 1.80 -3.51 -5.01
CA SER A 153 1.37 -4.14 -3.76
C SER A 153 2.34 -5.23 -3.29
N THR A 154 2.97 -5.97 -4.21
CA THR A 154 4.02 -6.93 -3.88
C THR A 154 5.27 -6.21 -3.32
N ILE A 155 5.79 -5.20 -4.04
CA ILE A 155 7.00 -4.43 -3.64
C ILE A 155 6.83 -3.82 -2.24
N THR A 156 5.70 -3.18 -1.98
CA THR A 156 5.42 -2.54 -0.69
C THR A 156 5.31 -3.57 0.44
N THR A 157 4.78 -4.76 0.16
CA THR A 157 4.68 -5.83 1.16
C THR A 157 6.06 -6.44 1.46
N THR A 158 6.88 -6.67 0.43
CA THR A 158 8.28 -7.09 0.58
C THR A 158 9.05 -6.12 1.46
N ARG A 159 8.95 -4.80 1.18
CA ARG A 159 9.56 -3.75 2.00
C ARG A 159 9.10 -3.82 3.46
N LYS A 160 7.80 -4.04 3.72
CA LYS A 160 7.26 -4.15 5.08
C LYS A 160 7.86 -5.35 5.82
N ILE A 161 7.99 -6.52 5.17
CA ILE A 161 8.60 -7.71 5.77
C ILE A 161 10.07 -7.45 6.11
N PHE A 162 10.86 -6.90 5.18
CA PHE A 162 12.25 -6.54 5.45
C PHE A 162 12.38 -5.53 6.58
N SER A 163 11.49 -4.55 6.65
CA SER A 163 11.48 -3.56 7.75
C SER A 163 11.17 -4.21 9.10
N VAL A 164 10.28 -5.22 9.12
CA VAL A 164 10.00 -6.02 10.32
C VAL A 164 11.23 -6.82 10.72
N LEU A 165 11.85 -7.54 9.78
CA LEU A 165 13.08 -8.32 9.99
C LEU A 165 14.21 -7.44 10.55
N LEU A 166 14.48 -6.32 9.89
CA LEU A 166 15.53 -5.39 10.32
C LEU A 166 15.27 -4.83 11.72
N SER A 167 14.02 -4.51 12.05
CA SER A 167 13.64 -4.06 13.39
C SER A 167 13.87 -5.13 14.46
N ILE A 168 13.67 -6.41 14.13
CA ILE A 168 13.95 -7.53 15.05
C ILE A 168 15.45 -7.68 15.28
N PHE A 169 16.24 -7.70 14.21
CA PHE A 169 17.70 -7.82 14.28
C PHE A 169 18.34 -6.64 15.03
N LEU A 170 17.93 -5.40 14.72
CA LEU A 170 18.52 -4.20 15.33
C LEU A 170 18.05 -3.97 16.78
N LYS A 171 16.81 -4.32 17.13
CA LYS A 171 16.27 -4.10 18.49
C LYS A 171 16.46 -5.29 19.42
N GLY A 172 17.10 -6.38 18.97
CA GLY A 172 17.40 -7.55 19.79
C GLY A 172 16.16 -8.25 20.39
N HIS A 173 14.96 -8.06 19.81
CA HIS A 173 13.77 -8.71 20.32
C HIS A 173 13.79 -10.20 19.95
N SER A 174 13.78 -11.09 20.94
CA SER A 174 13.59 -12.52 20.70
C SER A 174 12.16 -12.78 20.19
N LEU A 175 12.03 -13.13 18.91
CA LEU A 175 10.76 -13.62 18.38
C LEU A 175 10.52 -15.06 18.85
N SER A 176 9.26 -15.35 19.20
CA SER A 176 8.82 -16.73 19.45
C SER A 176 8.95 -17.58 18.19
N LEU A 177 9.00 -18.91 18.34
CA LEU A 177 9.01 -19.87 17.24
C LEU A 177 7.86 -19.63 16.24
N MET A 178 6.70 -19.19 16.76
CA MET A 178 5.53 -18.79 15.99
C MET A 178 5.76 -17.53 15.14
N GLY A 179 6.52 -16.54 15.64
CA GLY A 179 6.90 -15.37 14.86
C GLY A 179 7.81 -15.72 13.67
N TRP A 180 8.75 -16.65 13.88
CA TRP A 180 9.63 -17.14 12.82
C TRP A 180 8.88 -17.93 11.74
N SER A 181 7.92 -18.78 12.13
CA SER A 181 7.09 -19.50 11.16
C SER A 181 6.21 -18.54 10.33
N GLY A 182 5.67 -17.49 10.95
CA GLY A 182 4.92 -16.44 10.25
C GLY A 182 5.77 -15.66 9.22
N ILE A 183 7.03 -15.34 9.57
CA ILE A 183 7.99 -14.72 8.64
C ILE A 183 8.29 -15.66 7.47
N GLY A 184 8.54 -16.94 7.75
CA GLY A 184 8.83 -17.94 6.72
C GLY A 184 7.68 -18.09 5.73
N LEU A 185 6.45 -18.16 6.24
CA LEU A 185 5.24 -18.31 5.45
C LEU A 185 4.90 -17.05 4.64
N ALA A 186 5.12 -15.85 5.18
CA ALA A 186 4.94 -14.60 4.43
C ALA A 186 6.02 -14.44 3.34
N SER A 187 7.26 -14.78 3.65
CA SER A 187 8.38 -14.74 2.69
C SER A 187 8.17 -15.72 1.53
N SER A 188 7.76 -16.96 1.83
CA SER A 188 7.50 -17.96 0.80
C SER A 188 6.33 -17.57 -0.12
N GLY A 189 5.28 -16.95 0.42
CA GLY A 189 4.17 -16.40 -0.36
C GLY A 189 4.63 -15.34 -1.36
N ILE A 190 5.48 -14.40 -0.94
CA ILE A 190 6.04 -13.38 -1.83
C ILE A 190 6.97 -13.99 -2.88
N LEU A 191 7.87 -14.89 -2.49
CA LEU A 191 8.80 -15.55 -3.42
C LEU A 191 8.03 -16.33 -4.50
N SER A 192 6.97 -17.03 -4.12
CA SER A 192 6.09 -17.73 -5.05
C SER A 192 5.38 -16.77 -6.02
N GLU A 193 4.88 -15.63 -5.53
CA GLU A 193 4.23 -14.62 -6.36
C GLU A 193 5.20 -13.99 -7.37
N LEU A 194 6.42 -13.66 -6.92
CA LEU A 194 7.48 -13.11 -7.77
C LEU A 194 7.89 -14.10 -8.87
N GLN A 195 8.11 -15.38 -8.52
CA GLN A 195 8.44 -16.42 -9.50
C GLN A 195 7.34 -16.58 -10.55
N ALA A 196 6.07 -16.62 -10.12
CA ALA A 196 4.94 -16.75 -11.03
C ALA A 196 4.83 -15.56 -12.00
N LYS A 197 5.06 -14.34 -11.53
CA LYS A 197 5.04 -13.14 -12.38
C LYS A 197 6.22 -13.08 -13.35
N SER A 198 7.42 -13.43 -12.90
CA SER A 198 8.59 -13.52 -13.78
C SER A 198 8.41 -14.56 -14.88
N ALA A 199 7.79 -15.71 -14.57
CA ALA A 199 7.48 -16.75 -15.56
C ALA A 199 6.44 -16.27 -16.61
N LYS A 200 5.39 -15.57 -16.16
CA LYS A 200 4.34 -15.02 -17.03
C LYS A 200 4.87 -13.90 -17.95
N HIS A 201 5.87 -13.13 -17.49
CA HIS A 201 6.50 -12.11 -18.33
C HIS A 201 7.39 -12.73 -19.42
N LYS A 202 8.16 -13.79 -19.11
CA LYS A 202 8.96 -14.51 -20.11
C LYS A 202 8.10 -15.09 -21.24
N GLY A 203 6.95 -15.68 -20.92
CA GLY A 203 6.03 -16.26 -21.92
C GLY A 203 5.27 -15.26 -22.81
N LYS A 204 5.38 -13.94 -22.59
CA LYS A 204 4.85 -12.89 -23.50
C LYS A 204 5.89 -12.36 -24.49
N THR A 205 7.15 -12.77 -24.35
CA THR A 205 8.30 -12.33 -25.16
C THR A 205 8.72 -13.37 -26.20
N THR A 206 7.94 -14.46 -26.33
CA THR A 206 8.09 -15.53 -27.32
C THR A 206 6.78 -15.60 -28.09
#